data_AF-A0A965Y027-F1
#
_entry.id   AF-A0A965Y027-F1
#
_cell.length_a   1.000
_cell.length_b   1.000
_cell.length_c   1.000
_cell.angle_alpha   90.00
_cell.angle_beta   90.00
_cell.angle_gamma   90.00
#
_symmetry.space_group_name_H-M   'P 1'
#
loop_
_entity.id
_entity.type
_entity.pdbx_description
1 polymer ?
#
loop_
_entity_poly.entity_id
_entity_poly.type
_entity_poly.pdbx_seq_one_letter_code
_entity_poly.pdbx_strand_id
1 'polypeptide(L)' 'MARLMDEQPRADLTACQVVLRDSRRSFDRAYTYQIPPSLAGQITIGCRVEVPFGSGNRPAEAFVTALVPREDIDFQIKPL' A
#
# COMPACT_ATOMS: atom_id res chain seq x y z
N MET A 1 -25.82 -2.38 -25.97
CA MET A 1 -26.40 -1.96 -24.67
C MET A 1 -25.66 -2.68 -23.55
N ALA A 2 -24.45 -2.24 -23.20
CA ALA A 2 -23.77 -2.61 -21.95
C ALA A 2 -23.09 -1.32 -21.46
N ARG A 3 -23.66 -0.77 -20.41
CA ARG A 3 -23.33 0.54 -19.83
C ARG A 3 -22.17 0.33 -18.87
N LEU A 4 -21.08 1.08 -19.08
CA LEU A 4 -20.19 1.65 -18.06
C LEU A 4 -19.83 0.71 -16.89
N MET A 5 -18.76 -0.07 -17.05
CA MET A 5 -17.81 -0.19 -15.94
C MET A 5 -16.78 0.91 -16.22
N ASP A 6 -17.07 2.09 -15.68
CA ASP A 6 -16.10 3.16 -15.60
C ASP A 6 -14.92 2.59 -14.80
N GLU A 7 -13.85 2.18 -15.49
CA GLU A 7 -12.53 1.99 -14.86
C GLU A 7 -12.00 3.37 -14.52
N GLN A 8 -12.71 4.04 -13.60
CA GLN A 8 -12.34 5.30 -12.99
C GLN A 8 -10.86 5.13 -12.61
N PRO A 9 -9.94 5.91 -13.20
CA PRO A 9 -8.54 5.76 -12.90
C PRO A 9 -8.43 5.90 -11.39
N ARG A 10 -7.83 4.90 -10.74
CA ARG A 10 -7.61 4.77 -9.29
C ARG A 10 -6.68 5.86 -8.73
N ALA A 11 -6.82 7.09 -9.22
CA ALA A 11 -6.00 8.25 -8.92
C ALA A 11 -6.21 8.73 -7.47
N ASP A 12 -7.33 8.36 -6.87
CA ASP A 12 -7.67 8.54 -5.47
C ASP A 12 -6.93 7.55 -4.54
N LEU A 13 -6.47 6.40 -5.06
CA LEU A 13 -5.75 5.39 -4.27
C LEU A 13 -4.31 5.83 -4.00
N THR A 14 -4.16 6.57 -2.91
CA THR A 14 -2.92 7.26 -2.51
C THR A 14 -2.21 6.58 -1.34
N ALA A 15 -2.73 5.46 -0.86
CA ALA A 15 -2.10 4.62 0.15
C ALA A 15 -2.21 3.13 -0.22
N CYS A 16 -1.28 2.33 0.32
CA CYS A 16 -1.28 0.89 0.16
C CYS A 16 -1.17 0.19 1.51
N GLN A 17 -1.81 -0.97 1.63
CA GLN A 17 -1.59 -1.90 2.72
C GLN A 17 -0.63 -2.99 2.27
N VAL A 18 0.32 -3.34 3.14
CA VAL A 18 1.34 -4.33 2.84
C VAL A 18 1.48 -5.33 3.97
N VAL A 19 1.87 -6.56 3.63
CA VAL A 19 2.32 -7.58 4.58
C VAL A 19 3.82 -7.80 4.40
N LEU A 20 4.57 -7.83 5.49
CA LEU A 20 6.03 -8.01 5.43
C LEU A 20 6.35 -9.46 5.04
N ARG A 21 7.35 -9.66 4.18
CA ARG A 21 7.81 -10.99 3.79
C ARG A 21 8.31 -11.81 4.98
N ASP A 22 9.00 -11.15 5.92
CA ASP A 22 9.62 -11.78 7.10
C ASP A 22 8.78 -11.60 8.38
N SER A 23 7.48 -11.29 8.27
CA SER A 23 6.62 -11.23 9.45
C SER A 23 6.60 -12.60 10.14
N ARG A 24 7.08 -12.64 11.39
CA ARG A 24 6.96 -13.85 12.23
C ARG A 24 5.49 -14.29 12.24
N ARG A 25 5.25 -15.57 11.99
CA ARG A 25 3.93 -16.23 11.79
C ARG A 25 2.79 -15.86 12.76
N SER A 26 3.09 -15.20 13.88
CA SER A 26 2.11 -14.75 14.87
C SER A 26 1.55 -13.33 14.62
N PHE A 27 2.06 -12.59 13.61
CA PHE A 27 1.58 -11.26 13.25
C PHE A 27 1.30 -11.17 11.74
N ASP A 28 0.14 -11.66 11.29
CA ASP A 28 -0.49 -11.29 10.02
C ASP A 28 -0.99 -9.84 10.07
N ARG A 29 -0.09 -8.90 10.34
CA ARG A 29 -0.44 -7.48 10.43
C ARG A 29 -0.18 -6.81 9.10
N ALA A 30 -1.23 -6.28 8.51
CA ALA A 30 -1.12 -5.32 7.41
C ALA A 30 -0.63 -3.97 7.95
N TYR A 31 0.32 -3.36 7.25
CA TYR A 31 0.84 -2.03 7.52
C TYR A 31 0.47 -1.09 6.38
N THR A 32 0.05 0.14 6.70
CA THR A 32 -0.39 1.10 5.70
C THR A 32 0.69 2.14 5.45
N TYR A 33 0.99 2.40 4.17
CA TYR A 33 1.98 3.36 3.70
C TYR A 33 1.39 4.29 2.66
N GLN A 34 1.84 5.54 2.65
CA GLN A 34 1.48 6.51 1.63
C GLN A 34 2.26 6.21 0.35
N ILE A 35 1.56 6.19 -0.79
CA ILE A 35 2.18 6.03 -2.10
C ILE A 35 2.73 7.39 -2.53
N PRO A 36 4.04 7.53 -2.76
CA PRO A 36 4.59 8.79 -3.28
C PRO A 36 4.12 9.01 -4.73
N PRO A 37 3.99 10.28 -5.18
CA PRO A 37 3.54 10.59 -6.55
C PRO A 37 4.40 9.93 -7.64
N SER A 38 5.68 9.71 -7.38
CA SER A 38 6.61 9.02 -8.28
C SER A 38 6.25 7.56 -8.52
N LEU A 39 5.49 6.91 -7.63
CA LEU A 39 5.04 5.52 -7.71
C LEU A 39 3.54 5.41 -8.00
N ALA A 40 2.83 6.53 -8.15
CA ALA A 40 1.41 6.55 -8.48
C ALA A 40 1.16 5.82 -9.81
N GLY A 41 0.17 4.92 -9.82
CA GLY A 41 -0.15 4.08 -10.99
C GLY A 41 0.81 2.93 -11.26
N GLN A 42 1.96 2.85 -10.58
CA GLN A 42 2.91 1.71 -10.69
C GLN A 42 2.66 0.63 -9.63
N ILE A 43 2.16 1.04 -8.46
CA ILE A 43 1.82 0.13 -7.38
C ILE A 43 0.51 -0.62 -7.72
N THR A 44 0.56 -1.95 -7.70
CA THR A 44 -0.62 -2.80 -7.86
C THR A 44 -0.69 -3.84 -6.74
N ILE A 45 -1.88 -4.38 -6.49
CA ILE A 45 -2.06 -5.47 -5.53
C ILE A 45 -1.26 -6.69 -6.01
N GLY A 46 -0.52 -7.31 -5.09
CA GLY A 46 0.39 -8.42 -5.36
C GLY A 46 1.82 -8.00 -5.71
N CYS A 47 2.07 -6.71 -5.99
CA CYS A 47 3.44 -6.24 -6.20
C CYS A 47 4.27 -6.32 -4.92
N ARG A 48 5.54 -6.64 -5.13
CA ARG A 48 6.58 -6.54 -4.11
C ARG A 48 7.09 -5.10 -4.02
N VAL A 49 7.21 -4.61 -2.79
CA VAL A 49 7.71 -3.27 -2.46
C VAL A 49 8.75 -3.33 -1.35
N GLU A 50 9.61 -2.32 -1.29
CA GLU A 50 10.47 -2.05 -0.15
C GLU A 50 9.79 -0.98 0.70
N VAL A 51 9.68 -1.20 2.01
CA VAL A 51 9.05 -0.24 2.93
C VAL A 51 9.94 0.08 4.13
N PRO A 52 9.88 1.31 4.65
CA PRO A 52 10.52 1.65 5.90
C PRO A 52 9.82 0.97 7.08
N PHE A 53 10.53 0.10 7.80
CA PHE A 53 9.97 -0.66 8.92
C PHE A 53 10.72 -0.47 10.25
N GLY A 54 9.96 -0.48 11.34
CA GLY A 54 10.48 -0.35 12.72
C GLY A 54 10.95 1.06 13.08
N SER A 55 11.62 1.14 14.24
CA SER A 55 12.16 2.40 14.80
C SER A 55 13.41 2.90 14.06
N GLY A 56 14.20 1.98 13.50
CA GLY A 56 15.42 2.31 12.74
C GLY A 56 15.18 2.59 11.26
N ASN A 57 13.92 2.65 10.81
CA ASN A 57 13.54 2.88 9.41
C ASN A 57 14.27 1.93 8.43
N ARG A 58 14.45 0.67 8.84
CA ARG A 58 15.19 -0.30 8.03
C ARG A 58 14.31 -0.71 6.85
N PRO A 59 14.87 -0.84 5.64
CA PRO A 59 14.12 -1.35 4.50
C PRO A 59 13.67 -2.78 4.79
N ALA A 60 12.42 -3.06 4.51
CA ALA A 60 11.84 -4.38 4.61
C ALA A 60 11.06 -4.72 3.33
N GLU A 61 11.22 -5.96 2.87
CA GLU A 61 10.45 -6.46 1.74
C GLU A 61 9.01 -6.75 2.17
N ALA A 62 8.05 -6.28 1.39
CA ALA A 62 6.63 -6.44 1.65
C ALA A 62 5.83 -6.68 0.37
N PHE A 63 4.62 -7.20 0.51
CA PHE A 63 3.69 -7.43 -0.59
C PHE A 63 2.44 -6.59 -0.39
N VAL A 64 2.02 -5.88 -1.44
CA VAL A 64 0.81 -5.05 -1.44
C VAL A 64 -0.41 -5.95 -1.42
N THR A 65 -1.26 -5.78 -0.41
CA THR A 65 -2.51 -6.54 -0.25
C THR A 65 -3.75 -5.71 -0.57
N ALA A 66 -3.68 -4.39 -0.41
CA ALA A 66 -4.76 -3.48 -0.77
C ALA A 66 -4.24 -2.10 -1.18
N LEU A 67 -5.06 -1.39 -1.96
CA LEU A 67 -4.89 0.01 -2.29
C LEU A 67 -6.11 0.75 -1.75
N VAL A 68 -5.89 1.84 -1.03
CA VAL A 68 -6.96 2.59 -0.35
C VAL A 68 -6.74 4.10 -0.53
N PRO A 69 -7.82 4.89 -0.55
CA PRO A 69 -7.74 6.34 -0.45
C PRO A 69 -7.06 6.78 0.85
N ARG A 70 -6.26 7.88 0.80
CA ARG A 70 -5.65 8.44 2.01
C ARG A 70 -6.71 8.98 2.99
N GLU A 71 -7.86 9.41 2.50
CA GLU A 71 -8.98 9.95 3.28
C GLU A 71 -9.62 8.91 4.21
N ASP A 72 -9.57 7.63 3.85
CA ASP A 72 -10.10 6.51 4.65
C ASP A 72 -9.16 6.10 5.81
N ILE A 73 -8.07 6.84 6.05
CA ILE A 73 -7.06 6.50 7.04
C ILE A 73 -7.01 7.57 8.14
N ASP A 74 -7.56 7.26 9.31
CA ASP A 74 -7.61 8.16 10.47
C ASP A 74 -6.31 8.22 11.30
N PHE A 75 -5.22 7.64 10.82
CA PHE A 75 -3.94 7.59 11.52
C PHE A 75 -2.76 8.08 10.66
N GLN A 76 -1.63 8.34 11.31
CA GLN A 76 -0.40 8.74 10.62
C GLN A 76 0.25 7.53 9.94
N ILE A 77 0.60 7.70 8.67
CA ILE A 77 1.28 6.69 7.86
C ILE A 77 2.58 7.25 7.33
N LYS A 78 3.58 6.38 7.15
CA LYS A 78 4.87 6.73 6.56
C LYS A 78 4.78 6.69 5.03
N PRO A 79 5.60 7.45 4.30
CA PRO A 79 5.78 7.21 2.86
C PRO A 79 6.40 5.83 2.62
N LEU A 80 6.03 5.23 1.49
CA LEU A 80 6.72 4.05 0.94
C LEU A 80 8.18 4.38 0.63
#